data_AF-A0A430RI70-F1
#
_entry.id   AF-A0A430RI70-F1
#
_cell.length_a   1.000
_cell.length_b   1.000
_cell.length_c   1.000
_cell.angle_alpha   90.00
_cell.angle_beta   90.00
_cell.angle_gamma   90.00
#
_symmetry.space_group_name_H-M   'P 1'
#
loop_
_entity.id
_entity.type
_entity.pdbx_description
1 polymer ?
#
loop_
_entity_poly.entity_id
_entity_poly.type
_entity_poly.pdbx_seq_one_letter_code
_entity_poly.pdbx_strand_id
1 'polypeptide(L)'
;MGFVAGRGLPWIVGLSLLPFLLQFLGLGLGDKLGQGLCGSALGVSEAEAVMYGLVNEYYLYGQLFLVLLALKVTYALALWVLRFMYPDRDPSFASLVWKVGVGLSGVFLLLFLVTRTLPLPFFTPLGPALLSPAPLDPLSLIMVLPEPFLLWLYLRHRP
;
A
#
# COMPACT_ATOMS: atom_id res chain seq x y z
N MET A 1 -6.47 -13.43 23.94
CA MET A 1 -5.41 -13.87 23.00
C MET A 1 -4.79 -12.59 22.47
N GLY A 2 -3.47 -12.41 22.65
CA GLY A 2 -2.80 -11.18 22.25
C GLY A 2 -2.76 -10.99 20.73
N PHE A 3 -2.63 -9.73 20.29
CA PHE A 3 -2.45 -9.34 18.90
C PHE A 3 -1.09 -9.83 18.35
N VAL A 4 0.00 -9.63 19.09
CA VAL A 4 1.37 -10.01 18.69
C VAL A 4 1.60 -11.50 18.96
N ALA A 5 1.08 -12.02 20.06
CA ALA A 5 1.20 -13.45 20.38
C ALA A 5 0.17 -14.35 19.66
N GLY A 6 -0.73 -13.76 18.88
CA GLY A 6 -1.90 -14.43 18.31
C GLY A 6 -1.61 -15.30 17.07
N ARG A 7 -2.41 -16.36 16.90
CA ARG A 7 -2.36 -17.23 15.70
C ARG A 7 -2.73 -16.50 14.40
N GLY A 8 -3.35 -15.32 14.48
CA GLY A 8 -3.71 -14.48 13.33
C GLY A 8 -2.54 -13.66 12.78
N LEU A 9 -1.44 -13.50 13.51
CA LEU A 9 -0.33 -12.64 13.10
C LEU A 9 0.33 -13.06 11.77
N PRO A 10 0.60 -14.35 11.50
CA PRO A 10 1.15 -14.77 10.21
C PRO A 10 0.26 -14.39 9.02
N TRP A 11 -1.07 -14.45 9.20
CA TRP A 11 -2.03 -14.03 8.17
C TRP A 11 -1.98 -12.53 7.92
N ILE A 12 -1.96 -11.73 8.98
CA ILE A 12 -1.85 -10.26 8.88
C ILE A 12 -0.57 -9.85 8.17
N VAL A 13 0.56 -10.48 8.52
CA VAL A 13 1.85 -10.27 7.88
C VAL A 13 1.80 -10.65 6.40
N GLY A 14 1.33 -11.86 6.08
CA GLY A 14 1.25 -12.34 4.71
C GLY A 14 0.41 -11.43 3.82
N LEU A 15 -0.76 -11.03 4.32
CA LEU A 15 -1.66 -10.10 3.61
C LEU A 15 -1.08 -8.70 3.49
N SER A 16 -0.26 -8.25 4.45
CA SER A 16 0.42 -6.95 4.38
C SER A 16 1.55 -6.94 3.34
N LEU A 17 2.21 -8.08 3.13
CA LEU A 17 3.29 -8.23 2.14
C LEU A 17 2.77 -8.49 0.72
N LEU A 18 1.60 -9.11 0.60
CA LEU A 18 1.05 -9.56 -0.68
C LEU A 18 0.96 -8.44 -1.74
N PRO A 19 0.45 -7.22 -1.44
CA PRO A 19 0.40 -6.14 -2.43
C PRO A 19 1.79 -5.76 -2.95
N PHE A 20 2.81 -5.71 -2.08
CA PHE A 20 4.17 -5.40 -2.49
C PHE A 20 4.75 -6.47 -3.44
N LEU A 21 4.52 -7.76 -3.15
CA LEU A 21 4.96 -8.85 -4.02
C LEU A 21 4.25 -8.82 -5.38
N LEU A 22 2.94 -8.53 -5.37
CA LEU A 22 2.15 -8.39 -6.59
C LEU A 22 2.58 -7.20 -7.44
N GLN A 23 3.13 -6.12 -6.85
CA GLN A 23 3.63 -4.98 -7.63
C GLN A 23 4.71 -5.38 -8.63
N PHE A 24 5.54 -6.38 -8.32
CA PHE A 24 6.57 -6.87 -9.23
C PHE A 24 5.99 -7.62 -10.45
N LEU A 25 4.79 -8.20 -10.34
CA LEU A 25 4.12 -8.77 -11.51
C LEU A 25 3.76 -7.69 -12.53
N GLY A 26 3.52 -6.45 -12.08
CA GLY A 26 3.28 -5.31 -12.97
C GLY A 26 4.48 -4.94 -13.84
N LEU A 27 5.69 -5.31 -13.42
CA LEU A 27 6.92 -5.10 -14.19
C LEU A 27 7.12 -6.16 -15.28
N GLY A 28 6.62 -7.38 -15.06
CA GLY A 28 6.78 -8.50 -15.99
C GLY A 28 5.55 -8.82 -16.85
N LEU A 29 4.35 -8.49 -16.39
CA LEU A 29 3.06 -8.79 -17.05
C LEU A 29 2.21 -7.54 -17.29
N GLY A 30 2.87 -6.37 -17.40
CA GLY A 30 2.22 -5.06 -17.57
C GLY A 30 1.22 -5.00 -18.72
N ASP A 31 1.51 -5.66 -19.84
CA ASP A 31 0.66 -5.67 -21.04
C ASP A 31 -0.68 -6.40 -20.85
N LYS A 32 -0.80 -7.26 -19.83
CA LYS A 32 -2.01 -8.08 -19.59
C LYS A 32 -2.76 -7.67 -18.32
N LEU A 33 -2.02 -7.40 -17.25
CA LEU A 33 -2.59 -7.11 -15.92
C LEU A 33 -2.56 -5.60 -15.59
N GLY A 34 -1.89 -4.79 -16.41
CA GLY A 34 -1.57 -3.41 -16.11
C GLY A 34 -0.32 -3.28 -15.23
N GLN A 35 0.14 -2.05 -15.07
CA GLN A 35 1.41 -1.79 -14.37
C GLN A 35 1.24 -1.75 -12.82
N GLY A 36 0.03 -1.90 -12.30
CA GLY A 36 -0.25 -1.88 -10.86
C GLY A 36 -0.21 -0.49 -10.25
N LEU A 37 -0.19 -0.41 -8.92
CA LEU A 37 -0.26 0.84 -8.17
C LEU A 37 0.97 1.73 -8.34
N CYS A 38 2.14 1.14 -8.53
CA CYS A 38 3.43 1.83 -8.64
C CYS A 38 4.04 1.76 -10.04
N GLY A 39 3.33 1.22 -11.02
CA GLY A 39 3.86 0.93 -12.34
C GLY A 39 4.41 2.14 -13.10
N SER A 40 3.76 3.29 -12.95
CA SER A 40 4.22 4.57 -13.49
C SER A 40 5.56 5.05 -12.91
N ALA A 41 5.90 4.64 -11.69
CA ALA A 41 7.14 4.98 -11.01
C ALA A 41 8.26 3.93 -11.19
N LEU A 42 7.90 2.69 -11.56
CA LEU A 42 8.83 1.56 -11.68
C LEU A 42 9.05 1.08 -13.14
N GLY A 43 8.13 1.37 -14.06
CA GLY A 43 8.09 0.81 -15.42
C GLY A 43 8.22 1.84 -16.55
N VAL A 44 8.31 3.14 -16.25
CA VAL A 44 8.57 4.19 -17.24
C VAL A 44 10.01 4.64 -17.07
N SER A 45 10.79 4.59 -18.16
CA SER A 45 12.13 5.19 -18.14
C SER A 45 12.00 6.67 -17.81
N GLU A 46 12.78 7.20 -16.86
CA GLU A 46 12.78 8.63 -16.50
C GLU A 46 12.89 9.54 -17.74
N ALA A 47 13.52 9.03 -18.81
CA ALA A 47 13.65 9.70 -20.10
C ALA A 47 12.31 9.92 -20.84
N GLU A 48 11.37 8.96 -20.84
CA GLU A 48 10.06 9.15 -21.49
C GLU A 48 9.13 10.06 -20.67
N ALA A 49 9.19 9.98 -19.34
CA ALA A 49 8.42 10.86 -18.46
C ALA A 49 8.87 12.33 -18.56
N VAL A 50 10.19 12.57 -18.65
CA VAL A 50 10.78 13.90 -18.84
C VAL A 50 10.56 14.44 -20.26
N MET A 51 10.62 13.59 -21.29
CA MET A 51 10.46 14.01 -22.70
C MET A 51 9.06 14.54 -23.04
N TYR A 52 8.01 14.09 -22.35
CA TYR A 52 6.65 14.61 -22.55
C TYR A 52 6.32 15.85 -21.69
N GLY A 53 7.27 16.38 -20.89
CA GLY A 53 7.05 17.60 -20.09
C GLY A 53 6.04 17.43 -18.95
N LEU A 54 5.64 16.20 -18.66
CA LEU A 54 4.79 15.84 -17.54
C LEU A 54 5.67 15.21 -16.48
N VAL A 55 5.96 15.94 -15.40
CA VAL A 55 6.00 15.30 -14.08
C VAL A 55 4.59 14.72 -13.89
N ASN A 56 4.42 13.51 -14.41
CA ASN A 56 3.12 12.98 -14.79
C ASN A 56 2.33 12.71 -13.53
N GLU A 57 1.05 13.07 -13.53
CA GLU A 57 0.14 12.99 -12.39
C GLU A 57 0.17 11.60 -11.76
N TYR A 58 0.33 10.59 -12.62
CA TYR A 58 0.46 9.18 -12.29
C TYR A 58 1.78 8.80 -11.63
N TYR A 59 2.87 9.52 -11.87
CA TYR A 59 4.17 9.29 -11.23
C TYR A 59 4.12 9.62 -9.74
N LEU A 60 3.47 10.74 -9.37
CA LEU A 60 3.26 11.11 -7.98
C LEU A 60 2.42 10.07 -7.23
N TYR A 61 1.34 9.59 -7.84
CA TYR A 61 0.56 8.50 -7.26
C TYR A 61 1.38 7.23 -7.09
N GLY A 62 2.16 6.87 -8.11
CA GLY A 62 3.05 5.71 -8.07
C GLY A 62 4.04 5.79 -6.92
N GLN A 63 4.67 6.96 -6.70
CA GLN A 63 5.56 7.20 -5.57
C GLN A 63 4.85 7.10 -4.21
N LEU A 64 3.66 7.69 -4.07
CA LEU A 64 2.89 7.62 -2.82
C LEU A 64 2.55 6.16 -2.45
N PHE A 65 2.07 5.38 -3.42
CA PHE A 65 1.80 3.96 -3.20
C PHE A 65 3.09 3.17 -2.94
N LEU A 66 4.20 3.51 -3.59
CA LEU A 66 5.49 2.85 -3.35
C LEU A 66 5.95 3.05 -1.90
N VAL A 67 5.85 4.28 -1.39
CA VAL A 67 6.16 4.61 0.01
C VAL A 67 5.24 3.84 0.96
N LEU A 68 3.93 3.79 0.68
CA LEU A 68 2.99 3.04 1.54
C LEU A 68 3.26 1.54 1.52
N LEU A 69 3.55 0.96 0.35
CA LEU A 69 3.91 -0.45 0.24
C LEU A 69 5.20 -0.74 1.02
N ALA A 70 6.21 0.13 0.91
CA ALA A 70 7.44 0.01 1.69
C ALA A 70 7.16 0.06 3.19
N LEU A 71 6.35 1.01 3.67
CA LEU A 71 5.93 1.10 5.07
C LEU A 71 5.18 -0.16 5.54
N LYS A 72 4.30 -0.73 4.71
CA LYS A 72 3.60 -1.98 5.01
C LYS A 72 4.55 -3.18 5.12
N VAL A 73 5.56 -3.26 4.24
CA VAL A 73 6.61 -4.29 4.35
C VAL A 73 7.41 -4.11 5.63
N THR A 74 7.85 -2.89 5.94
CA THR A 74 8.55 -2.59 7.20
C THR A 74 7.71 -2.96 8.41
N TYR A 75 6.42 -2.62 8.40
CA TYR A 75 5.49 -2.99 9.46
C TYR A 75 5.35 -4.51 9.60
N ALA A 76 5.19 -5.24 8.50
CA ALA A 76 5.08 -6.69 8.49
C ALA A 76 6.35 -7.38 9.03
N LEU A 77 7.53 -6.86 8.68
CA LEU A 77 8.81 -7.33 9.23
C LEU A 77 8.94 -7.01 10.73
N ALA A 78 8.52 -5.81 11.15
CA ALA A 78 8.51 -5.44 12.56
C ALA A 78 7.58 -6.36 13.38
N LEU A 79 6.42 -6.74 12.85
CA LEU A 79 5.53 -7.73 13.49
C LEU A 79 6.21 -9.09 13.66
N TRP A 80 6.98 -9.54 12.67
CA TRP A 80 7.78 -10.77 12.78
C TRP A 80 8.83 -10.67 13.89
N VAL A 81 9.58 -9.57 13.93
CA VAL A 81 10.59 -9.33 14.99
C VAL A 81 9.92 -9.32 16.36
N LEU A 82 8.79 -8.62 16.50
CA LEU A 82 8.02 -8.56 17.74
C LEU A 82 7.50 -9.94 18.15
N ARG A 83 7.08 -10.78 17.20
CA ARG A 83 6.65 -12.15 17.47
C ARG A 83 7.78 -13.00 18.06
N PHE A 84 9.02 -12.82 17.60
CA PHE A 84 10.19 -13.51 18.16
C PHE A 84 10.61 -12.96 19.52
N MET A 85 10.51 -11.65 19.73
CA MET A 85 10.83 -11.01 21.02
C MET A 85 9.80 -11.29 22.11
N TYR A 86 8.53 -11.43 21.73
CA TYR A 86 7.39 -11.57 22.64
C TYR A 86 6.52 -12.77 22.26
N PRO A 87 6.99 -14.01 22.53
CA PRO A 87 6.30 -15.23 22.09
C PRO A 87 4.99 -15.50 22.85
N ASP A 88 4.92 -15.19 24.14
CA ASP A 88 3.81 -15.64 25.01
C ASP A 88 2.95 -14.52 25.59
N ARG A 89 3.41 -13.26 25.48
CA ARG A 89 2.69 -12.10 26.02
C ARG A 89 2.81 -10.93 25.08
N ASP A 90 1.72 -10.17 24.95
CA ASP A 90 1.77 -8.92 24.19
C ASP A 90 2.59 -7.86 24.94
N PRO A 91 3.39 -7.06 24.21
CA PRO A 91 4.04 -5.90 24.79
C PRO A 91 3.01 -4.84 25.19
N SER A 92 3.34 -3.98 26.16
CA SER A 92 2.46 -2.88 26.60
C SER A 92 2.09 -1.89 25.48
N PHE A 93 2.94 -1.81 24.44
CA PHE A 93 2.71 -0.99 23.24
C PHE A 93 1.98 -1.73 22.10
N ALA A 94 1.48 -2.96 22.31
CA ALA A 94 0.76 -3.72 21.29
C ALA A 94 -0.44 -2.95 20.70
N SER A 95 -1.15 -2.16 21.52
CA SER A 95 -2.24 -1.29 21.05
C SER A 95 -1.77 -0.25 20.03
N LEU A 96 -0.57 0.31 20.20
CA LEU A 96 -0.01 1.27 19.25
C LEU A 96 0.35 0.59 17.94
N VAL A 97 0.99 -0.58 18.00
CA VAL A 97 1.35 -1.38 16.81
C VAL A 97 0.09 -1.77 16.03
N TRP A 98 -0.97 -2.16 16.73
CA TRP A 98 -2.28 -2.44 16.13
C TRP A 98 -2.87 -1.21 15.44
N LYS A 99 -2.88 -0.03 16.11
CA LYS A 99 -3.36 1.22 15.52
C LYS A 99 -2.59 1.62 14.26
N VAL A 100 -1.27 1.43 14.25
CA VAL A 100 -0.44 1.67 13.07
C VAL A 100 -0.83 0.75 11.92
N GLY A 101 -1.05 -0.55 12.18
CA GLY A 101 -1.50 -1.49 11.16
C GLY A 101 -2.84 -1.11 10.55
N VAL A 102 -3.83 -0.79 11.39
CA VAL A 102 -5.16 -0.31 10.96
C VAL A 102 -5.03 0.99 10.17
N GLY A 103 -4.21 1.93 10.65
CA GLY A 103 -3.96 3.22 9.99
C GLY A 103 -3.33 3.04 8.61
N LEU A 104 -2.29 2.21 8.49
CA LEU A 104 -1.61 1.95 7.22
C LEU A 104 -2.57 1.32 6.19
N SER A 105 -3.31 0.27 6.57
CA SER A 105 -4.29 -0.35 5.67
C SER A 105 -5.46 0.56 5.33
N GLY A 106 -5.95 1.34 6.30
CA GLY A 106 -7.03 2.30 6.08
C GLY A 106 -6.61 3.43 5.13
N VAL A 107 -5.43 4.02 5.35
CA VAL A 107 -4.86 5.07 4.48
C VAL A 107 -4.60 4.52 3.08
N PHE A 108 -4.06 3.31 2.97
CA PHE A 108 -3.82 2.68 1.66
C PHE A 108 -5.11 2.48 0.87
N LEU A 109 -6.15 1.92 1.50
CA LEU A 109 -7.45 1.71 0.88
C LEU A 109 -8.14 3.04 0.53
N LEU A 110 -8.08 4.03 1.42
CA LEU A 110 -8.65 5.35 1.19
C LEU A 110 -7.96 6.05 0.03
N LEU A 111 -6.63 6.08 0.00
CA LEU A 111 -5.88 6.68 -1.09
C LEU A 111 -6.13 5.97 -2.42
N PHE A 112 -6.31 4.65 -2.41
CA PHE A 112 -6.72 3.91 -3.60
C PHE A 112 -8.07 4.40 -4.13
N LEU A 113 -9.08 4.49 -3.26
CA LEU A 113 -10.41 4.96 -3.65
C LEU A 113 -10.37 6.41 -4.13
N VAL A 114 -9.69 7.30 -3.40
CA VAL A 114 -9.62 8.72 -3.73
C VAL A 114 -8.91 8.94 -5.07
N THR A 115 -7.74 8.32 -5.29
CA THR A 115 -6.99 8.48 -6.55
C THR A 115 -7.71 7.89 -7.77
N ARG A 116 -8.75 7.05 -7.58
CA ARG A 116 -9.54 6.42 -8.66
C ARG A 116 -10.91 7.05 -8.86
N THR A 117 -11.41 7.81 -7.89
CA THR A 117 -12.77 8.38 -7.94
C THR A 117 -12.79 9.90 -8.02
N LEU A 118 -11.77 10.58 -7.49
CA LEU A 118 -11.77 12.03 -7.34
C LEU A 118 -10.55 12.64 -8.03
N PRO A 119 -10.73 13.75 -8.78
CA PRO A 119 -9.60 14.55 -9.21
C PRO A 119 -8.99 15.25 -7.99
N LEU A 120 -7.70 14.98 -7.73
CA LEU A 120 -7.03 15.50 -6.54
C LEU A 120 -6.40 16.88 -6.82
N PRO A 121 -6.55 17.85 -5.91
CA PRO A 121 -5.89 19.15 -6.06
C PRO A 121 -4.37 19.00 -5.94
N PHE A 122 -3.65 19.61 -6.88
CA PHE A 122 -2.19 19.62 -6.92
C PHE A 122 -1.70 21.02 -7.27
N PHE A 123 -0.64 21.47 -6.60
CA PHE A 123 -0.08 22.79 -6.84
C PHE A 123 1.10 22.67 -7.79
N THR A 124 0.95 23.25 -8.98
CA THR A 124 2.03 23.36 -9.96
C THR A 124 2.65 24.76 -9.90
N PRO A 125 3.87 24.96 -10.42
CA PRO A 125 4.45 26.30 -10.60
C PRO A 125 3.59 27.26 -11.44
N LEU A 126 2.66 26.73 -12.25
CA LEU A 126 1.74 27.50 -13.09
C LEU A 126 0.39 27.79 -12.41
N GLY A 127 0.16 27.27 -11.20
CA GLY A 127 -1.08 27.44 -10.46
C GLY A 127 -1.68 26.12 -9.95
N PRO A 128 -2.85 26.17 -9.28
CA PRO A 128 -3.56 24.98 -8.84
C PRO A 128 -4.07 24.19 -10.07
N ALA A 129 -3.75 22.91 -10.09
CA ALA A 129 -4.19 21.93 -11.08
C ALA A 129 -4.99 20.83 -10.38
N LEU A 130 -5.74 20.06 -11.17
CA LEU A 130 -6.46 18.88 -10.72
C LEU A 130 -5.83 17.66 -11.40
N LEU A 131 -5.27 16.76 -10.62
CA LEU A 131 -4.74 15.50 -11.12
C LEU A 131 -5.89 14.64 -11.61
N SER A 132 -5.76 14.08 -12.80
CA SER A 132 -6.72 13.15 -13.36
C SER A 132 -6.79 11.86 -12.55
N PRO A 133 -8.00 11.28 -12.35
CA PRO A 133 -8.13 9.99 -11.69
C PRO A 133 -7.31 8.93 -12.43
N ALA A 134 -6.59 8.13 -11.67
CA ALA A 134 -5.78 7.06 -12.23
C ALA A 134 -6.65 5.90 -12.74
N PRO A 135 -6.29 5.30 -13.88
CA PRO A 135 -7.04 4.20 -14.46
C PRO A 135 -7.08 3.01 -13.50
N LEU A 136 -8.20 2.28 -13.55
CA LEU A 136 -8.37 1.03 -12.82
C LEU A 136 -7.82 -0.12 -13.68
N ASP A 137 -6.65 -0.61 -13.30
CA ASP A 137 -6.05 -1.80 -13.90
C ASP A 137 -6.34 -3.07 -13.07
N PRO A 138 -6.39 -4.26 -13.71
CA PRO A 138 -6.64 -5.51 -13.00
C PRO A 138 -5.66 -5.79 -11.86
N LEU A 139 -4.37 -5.44 -12.02
CA LEU A 139 -3.36 -5.68 -11.00
C LEU A 139 -3.59 -4.83 -9.75
N SER A 140 -3.88 -3.53 -9.91
CA SER A 140 -4.15 -2.65 -8.77
C SER A 140 -5.38 -3.08 -7.97
N LEU A 141 -6.41 -3.65 -8.62
CA LEU A 141 -7.56 -4.25 -7.94
C LEU A 141 -7.15 -5.47 -7.11
N ILE A 142 -6.37 -6.40 -7.69
CA ILE A 142 -5.89 -7.60 -6.97
C ILE A 142 -5.01 -7.20 -5.78
N MET A 143 -4.21 -6.14 -5.92
CA MET A 143 -3.36 -5.63 -4.84
C MET A 143 -4.15 -5.02 -3.68
N VAL A 144 -5.33 -4.45 -3.92
CA VAL A 144 -6.14 -3.79 -2.89
C VAL A 144 -7.16 -4.74 -2.25
N LEU A 145 -7.57 -5.79 -2.95
CA LEU A 145 -8.53 -6.79 -2.47
C LEU A 145 -8.20 -7.39 -1.08
N PRO A 146 -6.93 -7.59 -0.69
CA PRO A 146 -6.58 -8.04 0.65
C PRO A 146 -6.92 -7.04 1.77
N GLU A 147 -6.97 -5.74 1.48
CA GLU A 147 -7.05 -4.68 2.50
C GLU A 147 -8.32 -4.73 3.37
N PRO A 148 -9.54 -4.90 2.82
CA PRO A 148 -10.74 -5.05 3.63
C PRO A 148 -10.67 -6.28 4.56
N PHE A 149 -10.10 -7.38 4.07
CA PHE A 149 -9.91 -8.59 4.87
C PHE A 149 -8.87 -8.39 5.98
N LEU A 150 -7.81 -7.65 5.68
CA LEU A 150 -6.75 -7.28 6.61
C LEU A 150 -7.29 -6.36 7.74
N LEU A 151 -8.11 -5.36 7.39
CA LEU A 151 -8.82 -4.52 8.35
C LEU A 151 -9.77 -5.33 9.24
N TRP A 152 -10.52 -6.27 8.66
CA TRP A 152 -11.36 -7.18 9.44
C TRP A 152 -10.55 -8.04 10.41
N LEU A 153 -9.39 -8.55 9.98
CA LEU A 153 -8.48 -9.31 10.85
C LEU A 153 -7.95 -8.45 12.01
N TYR A 154 -7.59 -7.19 11.75
CA TYR A 154 -7.20 -6.26 12.82
C TYR A 154 -8.34 -6.04 13.81
N LEU A 155 -9.58 -5.83 13.35
CA LEU A 155 -10.73 -5.65 14.24
C LEU A 155 -10.99 -6.89 15.09
N ARG A 156 -10.82 -8.09 14.51
CA ARG A 156 -10.99 -9.37 15.21
C ARG A 156 -9.92 -9.62 16.27
N HIS A 157 -8.69 -9.20 16.03
CA HIS A 157 -7.54 -9.43 16.92
C HIS A 157 -7.13 -8.16 17.69
N ARG A 158 -8.11 -7.33 18.07
CA ARG A 158 -7.85 -6.16 18.91
C ARG A 158 -7.18 -6.57 20.24
N PRO A 159 -6.12 -5.87 20.67
CA PRO A 159 -5.43 -6.14 21.94
C PRO A 159 -6.29 -5.77 23.15
#